data_AF-A0A2J0UHM0-F1
#
_entry.id   AF-A0A2J0UHM0-F1
#
_cell.length_a   1.000
_cell.length_b   1.000
_cell.length_c   1.000
_cell.angle_alpha   90.00
_cell.angle_beta   90.00
_cell.angle_gamma   90.00
#
_symmetry.space_group_name_H-M   'P 1'
#
loop_
_entity.id
_entity.type
_entity.pdbx_description
1 polymer ?
#
loop_
_entity_poly.entity_id
_entity_poly.type
_entity_poly.pdbx_seq_one_letter_code
_entity_poly.pdbx_strand_id
1 'polypeptide(L)'
;MFDLHAQVIVHGDTRAQRALAAQLERDDAPAFVAALAAASQLDEAPELADWPAAAQAVRKRQVSAQCKADGVSWPQGRDGDIAEVAYHCHLPDLSGLLPLYRQHRVPFNGPHPPQMSAPLAAAYTTAMHNAPDCVRSGTLTFQRSGSHSAWRVRDPGPLMALVADAFLPFFEWNEHLPDDAD
;
A
#
# COMPACT_ATOMS: atom_id res chain seq x y z
N MET A 1 15.18 8.01 -4.05
CA MET A 1 14.82 6.86 -4.93
C MET A 1 13.73 6.01 -4.31
N PHE A 2 13.87 5.56 -3.06
CA PHE A 2 12.76 4.96 -2.31
C PHE A 2 11.52 5.87 -2.37
N ASP A 3 11.68 7.16 -2.09
CA ASP A 3 10.57 8.12 -2.09
C ASP A 3 9.77 8.14 -3.40
N LEU A 4 10.44 7.97 -4.56
CA LEU A 4 9.74 7.91 -5.86
C LEU A 4 8.97 6.59 -6.03
N HIS A 5 9.55 5.46 -5.63
CA HIS A 5 8.85 4.18 -5.65
C HIS A 5 7.65 4.20 -4.71
N ALA A 6 7.83 4.70 -3.49
CA ALA A 6 6.77 4.85 -2.51
C ALA A 6 5.69 5.80 -3.01
N GLN A 7 6.04 6.93 -3.64
CA GLN A 7 5.06 7.85 -4.19
C GLN A 7 4.24 7.24 -5.34
N VAL A 8 4.85 6.39 -6.18
CA VAL A 8 4.14 5.65 -7.22
C VAL A 8 3.20 4.59 -6.61
N ILE A 9 3.69 3.81 -5.65
CA ILE A 9 2.90 2.73 -5.01
C ILE A 9 1.74 3.30 -4.19
N VAL A 10 1.99 4.35 -3.41
CA VAL A 10 1.00 4.93 -2.48
C VAL A 10 0.02 5.83 -3.21
N HIS A 11 0.44 6.62 -4.20
CA HIS A 11 -0.43 7.66 -4.78
C HIS A 11 -0.69 7.52 -6.28
N GLY A 12 0.04 6.67 -7.01
CA GLY A 12 -0.11 6.54 -8.45
C GLY A 12 0.23 7.82 -9.23
N ASP A 13 0.99 8.75 -8.63
CA ASP A 13 1.21 10.08 -9.20
C ASP A 13 1.91 10.01 -10.57
N THR A 14 1.28 10.55 -11.62
CA THR A 14 1.80 10.48 -12.99
C THR A 14 3.15 11.21 -13.17
N ARG A 15 3.45 12.22 -12.36
CA ARG A 15 4.75 12.91 -12.37
C ARG A 15 5.81 12.01 -11.72
N ALA A 16 5.53 11.39 -10.59
CA ALA A 16 6.41 10.42 -9.93
C ALA A 16 6.63 9.19 -10.83
N GLN A 17 5.60 8.71 -11.51
CA GLN A 17 5.71 7.63 -12.49
C GLN A 17 6.70 7.98 -13.61
N ARG A 18 6.54 9.15 -14.24
CA ARG A 18 7.47 9.61 -15.30
C ARG A 18 8.88 9.82 -14.77
N ALA A 19 9.03 10.40 -13.57
CA ALA A 19 10.34 10.60 -12.94
C ALA A 19 11.04 9.27 -12.63
N LEU A 20 10.29 8.28 -12.13
CA LEU A 20 10.81 6.95 -11.86
C LEU A 20 11.20 6.21 -13.15
N ALA A 21 10.34 6.25 -14.18
CA ALA A 21 10.64 5.63 -15.46
C ALA A 21 11.91 6.22 -16.10
N ALA A 22 12.08 7.54 -16.03
CA ALA A 22 13.29 8.20 -16.50
C ALA A 22 14.55 7.80 -15.71
N GLN A 23 14.45 7.60 -14.39
CA GLN A 23 15.59 7.18 -13.55
C GLN A 23 16.02 5.74 -13.77
N LEU A 24 15.09 4.86 -14.17
CA LEU A 24 15.42 3.45 -14.38
C LEU A 24 16.23 3.23 -15.65
N GLU A 25 16.16 4.13 -16.64
CA GLU A 25 16.95 4.10 -17.88
C GLU A 25 16.91 2.73 -18.59
N ARG A 26 15.72 2.14 -18.67
CA ARG A 26 15.47 0.81 -19.27
C ARG A 26 14.22 0.81 -20.14
N ASP A 27 14.22 -0.04 -21.16
CA ASP A 27 13.08 -0.21 -22.06
C ASP A 27 11.82 -0.74 -21.34
N ASP A 28 12.00 -1.56 -20.31
CA ASP A 28 10.90 -2.13 -19.51
C ASP A 28 10.38 -1.20 -18.40
N ALA A 29 11.01 -0.03 -18.21
CA ALA A 29 10.68 0.88 -17.12
C ALA A 29 9.21 1.36 -17.14
N PRO A 30 8.59 1.74 -18.27
CA PRO A 30 7.19 2.17 -18.28
C PRO A 30 6.22 1.10 -17.80
N ALA A 31 6.38 -0.14 -18.26
CA ALA A 31 5.54 -1.26 -17.85
C ALA A 31 5.73 -1.60 -16.37
N PHE A 32 6.97 -1.56 -15.88
CA PHE A 32 7.25 -1.75 -14.46
C PHE A 32 6.59 -0.68 -13.58
N VAL A 33 6.73 0.59 -13.95
CA VAL A 33 6.14 1.70 -13.21
C VAL A 33 4.61 1.64 -13.23
N ALA A 34 4.00 1.25 -14.34
CA ALA A 34 2.56 1.04 -14.43
C ALA A 34 2.08 -0.07 -13.49
N ALA A 35 2.84 -1.17 -13.40
CA ALA A 35 2.53 -2.26 -12.46
C ALA A 35 2.62 -1.80 -10.99
N LEU A 36 3.60 -0.95 -10.64
CA LEU A 36 3.66 -0.34 -9.31
C LEU A 36 2.48 0.60 -9.05
N ALA A 37 2.09 1.40 -10.04
CA ALA A 37 1.00 2.37 -9.91
C ALA A 37 -0.37 1.69 -9.72
N ALA A 38 -0.58 0.49 -10.26
CA ALA A 38 -1.82 -0.27 -10.05
C ALA A 38 -2.10 -0.52 -8.56
N ALA A 39 -1.05 -0.63 -7.72
CA ALA A 39 -1.18 -0.77 -6.27
C ALA A 39 -1.90 0.42 -5.60
N SER A 40 -1.87 1.59 -6.23
CA SER A 40 -2.47 2.81 -5.71
C SER A 40 -3.97 2.91 -5.98
N GLN A 41 -4.55 2.02 -6.79
CA GLN A 41 -5.97 2.04 -7.17
C GLN A 41 -6.84 1.37 -6.09
N LEU A 42 -6.62 1.73 -4.81
CA LEU A 42 -7.35 1.16 -3.68
C LEU A 42 -8.84 1.52 -3.72
N ASP A 43 -9.19 2.65 -4.33
CA ASP A 43 -10.59 3.08 -4.53
C ASP A 43 -11.36 2.22 -5.54
N GLU A 44 -10.65 1.40 -6.33
CA GLU A 44 -11.24 0.47 -7.31
C GLU A 44 -11.41 -0.95 -6.75
N ALA A 45 -11.12 -1.16 -5.46
CA ALA A 45 -11.20 -2.47 -4.83
C ALA A 45 -12.64 -3.04 -4.86
N PRO A 46 -12.82 -4.36 -5.11
CA PRO A 46 -14.15 -4.96 -5.22
C PRO A 46 -15.07 -4.72 -4.01
N GLU A 47 -14.48 -4.64 -2.81
CA GLU A 47 -15.17 -4.38 -1.55
C GLU A 47 -15.91 -3.04 -1.53
N LEU A 48 -15.49 -2.10 -2.38
CA LEU A 48 -15.99 -0.74 -2.50
C LEU A 48 -16.91 -0.52 -3.71
N ALA A 49 -17.08 -1.52 -4.58
CA ALA A 49 -17.74 -1.35 -5.88
C ALA A 49 -19.14 -0.72 -5.79
N ASP A 50 -19.92 -1.12 -4.78
CA ASP A 50 -21.29 -0.61 -4.54
C ASP A 50 -21.31 0.61 -3.58
N TRP A 51 -20.15 1.08 -3.14
CA TRP A 51 -19.97 2.10 -2.10
C TRP A 51 -19.13 3.29 -2.59
N PRO A 52 -19.62 4.10 -3.53
CA PRO A 52 -18.85 5.21 -4.12
C PRO A 52 -18.41 6.27 -3.10
N ALA A 53 -19.17 6.45 -2.00
CA ALA A 53 -18.77 7.33 -0.90
C ALA A 53 -17.55 6.79 -0.14
N ALA A 54 -17.48 5.47 0.06
CA ALA A 54 -16.33 4.82 0.69
C ALA A 54 -15.09 4.88 -0.22
N ALA A 55 -15.25 4.57 -1.52
CA ALA A 55 -14.18 4.71 -2.52
C ALA A 55 -13.61 6.13 -2.57
N GLN A 56 -14.48 7.15 -2.56
CA GLN A 56 -14.03 8.54 -2.50
C GLN A 56 -13.29 8.87 -1.20
N ALA A 57 -13.75 8.34 -0.05
CA ALA A 57 -13.08 8.54 1.23
C ALA A 57 -11.68 7.92 1.25
N VAL A 58 -11.52 6.71 0.68
CA VAL A 58 -10.22 6.05 0.49
C VAL A 58 -9.30 6.93 -0.35
N ARG A 59 -9.74 7.34 -1.55
CA ARG A 59 -8.94 8.21 -2.43
C ARG A 59 -8.49 9.48 -1.72
N LYS A 60 -9.39 10.13 -0.96
CA LYS A 60 -9.05 11.35 -0.20
C LYS A 60 -8.05 11.05 0.92
N ARG A 61 -8.24 9.97 1.67
CA ARG A 61 -7.36 9.60 2.78
C ARG A 61 -5.97 9.16 2.29
N GLN A 62 -5.90 8.54 1.12
CA GLN A 62 -4.65 8.13 0.50
C GLN A 62 -3.72 9.30 0.17
N VAL A 63 -4.26 10.50 -0.07
CA VAL A 63 -3.46 11.72 -0.29
C VAL A 63 -2.67 12.11 0.97
N SER A 64 -3.14 11.79 2.18
CA SER A 64 -2.43 12.11 3.41
C SER A 64 -1.41 11.05 3.84
N ALA A 65 -1.43 9.87 3.22
CA ALA A 65 -0.45 8.83 3.50
C ALA A 65 0.96 9.30 3.14
N GLN A 66 1.92 9.03 4.02
CA GLN A 66 3.31 9.42 3.80
C GLN A 66 4.22 8.26 4.14
N CYS A 67 5.14 7.92 3.24
CA CYS A 67 6.19 6.94 3.47
C CYS A 67 7.56 7.59 3.28
N LYS A 68 8.49 7.31 4.18
CA LYS A 68 9.85 7.86 4.17
C LYS A 68 10.87 6.78 4.47
N ALA A 69 12.03 6.89 3.83
CA ALA A 69 13.18 6.07 4.15
C ALA A 69 13.82 6.51 5.47
N ASP A 70 14.12 5.55 6.34
CA ASP A 70 14.84 5.74 7.60
C ASP A 70 16.36 5.58 7.42
N GLY A 71 16.76 4.66 6.55
CA GLY A 71 18.16 4.34 6.34
C GLY A 71 18.38 3.30 5.26
N VAL A 72 19.63 3.16 4.84
CA VAL A 72 20.05 2.19 3.82
C VAL A 72 21.13 1.29 4.40
N SER A 73 20.91 -0.02 4.33
CA SER A 73 21.90 -1.05 4.62
C SER A 73 22.46 -1.64 3.31
N TRP A 74 23.69 -2.15 3.38
CA TRP A 74 24.41 -2.71 2.23
C TRP A 74 24.90 -4.12 2.57
N PRO A 75 24.06 -5.16 2.45
CA PRO A 75 24.38 -6.51 2.93
C PRO A 75 25.63 -7.11 2.29
N GLN A 76 25.95 -6.70 1.06
CA GLN A 76 27.12 -7.15 0.30
C GLN A 76 28.22 -6.08 0.21
N GLY A 77 28.17 -5.06 1.08
CA GLY A 77 29.02 -3.88 0.99
C GLY A 77 28.50 -2.84 -0.01
N ARG A 78 29.04 -1.62 0.03
CA ARG A 78 28.58 -0.48 -0.79
C ARG A 78 28.78 -0.68 -2.29
N ASP A 79 29.72 -1.56 -2.65
CA ASP A 79 30.00 -1.94 -4.03
C ASP A 79 29.20 -3.17 -4.48
N GLY A 80 28.37 -3.75 -3.60
CA GLY A 80 27.46 -4.84 -3.94
C GLY A 80 26.31 -4.42 -4.85
N ASP A 81 25.52 -5.37 -5.33
CA ASP A 81 24.37 -5.09 -6.21
C ASP A 81 23.02 -5.10 -5.47
N ILE A 82 23.05 -5.26 -4.13
CA ILE A 82 21.89 -5.27 -3.25
C ILE A 82 21.98 -4.15 -2.20
N ALA A 83 20.86 -3.45 -2.00
CA ALA A 83 20.66 -2.48 -0.94
C ALA A 83 19.33 -2.76 -0.24
N GLU A 84 19.26 -2.54 1.07
CA GLU A 84 18.00 -2.62 1.81
C GLU A 84 17.67 -1.25 2.36
N VAL A 85 16.44 -0.80 2.13
CA VAL A 85 15.94 0.48 2.60
C VAL A 85 14.93 0.21 3.70
N ALA A 86 15.27 0.57 4.93
CA ALA A 86 14.31 0.63 6.03
C ALA A 86 13.43 1.86 5.82
N TYR A 87 12.13 1.73 6.09
CA TYR A 87 11.16 2.79 5.92
C TYR A 87 10.09 2.78 7.01
N HIS A 88 9.44 3.92 7.17
CA HIS A 88 8.19 4.05 7.90
C HIS A 88 7.14 4.76 7.04
N CYS A 89 5.88 4.44 7.32
CA CYS A 89 4.71 5.06 6.74
C CYS A 89 3.75 5.52 7.83
N HIS A 90 3.13 6.69 7.65
CA HIS A 90 1.98 7.14 8.43
C HIS A 90 0.72 6.77 7.65
N LEU A 91 -0.07 5.86 8.20
CA LEU A 91 -1.22 5.25 7.53
C LEU A 91 -2.42 5.18 8.48
N PRO A 92 -3.67 5.20 7.95
CA PRO A 92 -4.86 5.17 8.79
C PRO A 92 -4.90 3.93 9.69
N ASP A 93 -5.26 4.13 10.96
CA ASP A 93 -5.54 3.06 11.90
C ASP A 93 -7.04 2.78 11.97
N LEU A 94 -7.45 1.68 11.34
CA LEU A 94 -8.84 1.25 11.29
C LEU A 94 -9.20 0.23 12.37
N SER A 95 -8.31 -0.06 13.33
CA SER A 95 -8.55 -1.03 14.40
C SER A 95 -9.85 -0.76 15.18
N GLY A 96 -10.26 0.51 15.30
CA GLY A 96 -11.55 0.90 15.90
C GLY A 96 -12.79 0.34 15.18
N LEU A 97 -12.67 -0.14 13.94
CA LEU A 97 -13.76 -0.80 13.21
C LEU A 97 -13.89 -2.30 13.53
N LEU A 98 -12.91 -2.94 14.18
CA LEU A 98 -12.90 -4.38 14.42
C LEU A 98 -14.19 -4.92 15.07
N PRO A 99 -14.76 -4.27 16.10
CA PRO A 99 -16.01 -4.76 16.71
C PRO A 99 -17.18 -4.80 15.73
N LEU A 100 -17.29 -3.82 14.84
CA LEU A 100 -18.33 -3.78 13.81
C LEU A 100 -18.03 -4.77 12.69
N TYR A 101 -16.76 -4.86 12.27
CA TYR A 101 -16.32 -5.80 11.25
C TYR A 101 -16.67 -7.24 11.64
N ARG A 102 -16.46 -7.63 12.90
CA ARG A 102 -16.82 -8.98 13.39
C ARG A 102 -18.30 -9.32 13.22
N GLN A 103 -19.18 -8.33 13.30
CA GLN A 103 -20.63 -8.48 13.10
C GLN A 103 -21.02 -8.46 11.61
N HIS A 104 -20.19 -7.84 10.78
CA HIS A 104 -20.48 -7.52 9.39
C HIS A 104 -19.31 -7.85 8.46
N ARG A 105 -18.73 -9.05 8.59
CA ARG A 105 -17.51 -9.45 7.87
C ARG A 105 -17.71 -9.36 6.36
N VAL A 106 -16.65 -8.98 5.66
CA VAL A 106 -16.61 -9.03 4.19
C VAL A 106 -16.34 -10.48 3.79
N PRO A 107 -17.18 -11.11 2.94
CA PRO A 107 -16.98 -12.49 2.54
C PRO A 107 -15.98 -12.61 1.39
N PHE A 108 -14.87 -13.32 1.59
CA PHE A 108 -13.88 -13.57 0.53
C PHE A 108 -13.98 -14.99 -0.08
N ASN A 109 -14.64 -15.93 0.61
CA ASN A 109 -14.76 -17.33 0.18
C ASN A 109 -16.11 -17.64 -0.52
N GLY A 110 -16.72 -16.65 -1.18
CA GLY A 110 -18.03 -16.75 -1.82
C GLY A 110 -17.98 -16.79 -3.35
N PRO A 111 -19.12 -17.07 -4.03
CA PRO A 111 -19.20 -17.06 -5.50
C PRO A 111 -19.22 -15.66 -6.11
N HIS A 112 -19.27 -14.62 -5.27
CA HIS A 112 -19.29 -13.21 -5.66
C HIS A 112 -18.02 -12.52 -5.17
N PRO A 113 -17.59 -11.43 -5.83
CA PRO A 113 -16.52 -10.58 -5.32
C PRO A 113 -16.82 -10.12 -3.88
N PRO A 114 -15.78 -9.87 -3.07
CA PRO A 114 -15.98 -9.43 -1.70
C PRO A 114 -16.71 -8.09 -1.69
N GLN A 115 -17.71 -7.94 -0.82
CA GLN A 115 -18.52 -6.73 -0.70
C GLN A 115 -18.79 -6.38 0.76
N MET A 116 -18.65 -5.11 1.12
CA MET A 116 -19.09 -4.62 2.43
C MET A 116 -20.61 -4.61 2.54
N SER A 117 -21.11 -4.85 3.75
CA SER A 117 -22.50 -4.54 4.09
C SER A 117 -22.72 -3.04 4.29
N ALA A 118 -23.97 -2.57 4.18
CA ALA A 118 -24.29 -1.15 4.36
C ALA A 118 -23.84 -0.57 5.72
N PRO A 119 -24.04 -1.26 6.87
CA PRO A 119 -23.53 -0.77 8.15
C PRO A 119 -22.00 -0.62 8.18
N LEU A 120 -21.28 -1.61 7.64
CA LEU A 120 -19.81 -1.57 7.58
C LEU A 120 -19.34 -0.45 6.65
N ALA A 121 -19.95 -0.29 5.47
CA ALA A 121 -19.58 0.75 4.52
C ALA A 121 -19.74 2.16 5.09
N ALA A 122 -20.83 2.44 5.82
CA ALA A 122 -21.05 3.73 6.46
C ALA A 122 -20.02 4.04 7.56
N ALA A 123 -19.71 3.06 8.41
CA ALA A 123 -18.72 3.20 9.46
C ALA A 123 -17.29 3.32 8.90
N TYR A 124 -16.95 2.50 7.91
CA TYR A 124 -15.67 2.56 7.22
C TYR A 124 -15.45 3.90 6.52
N THR A 125 -16.47 4.42 5.83
CA THR A 125 -16.42 5.76 5.24
C THR A 125 -16.12 6.81 6.32
N THR A 126 -16.76 6.73 7.48
CA THR A 126 -16.52 7.65 8.60
C THR A 126 -15.09 7.50 9.16
N ALA A 127 -14.61 6.27 9.31
CA ALA A 127 -13.27 5.99 9.80
C ALA A 127 -12.19 6.51 8.85
N MET A 128 -12.35 6.40 7.53
CA MET A 128 -11.41 6.98 6.56
C MET A 128 -11.18 8.48 6.75
N HIS A 129 -12.20 9.21 7.21
CA HIS A 129 -12.07 10.63 7.51
C HIS A 129 -11.40 10.90 8.87
N ASN A 130 -11.74 10.11 9.89
CA ASN A 130 -11.49 10.47 11.29
C ASN A 130 -10.44 9.62 11.99
N ALA A 131 -10.06 8.47 11.44
CA ALA A 131 -9.10 7.58 12.04
C ALA A 131 -7.76 8.30 12.28
N PRO A 132 -7.10 8.05 13.42
CA PRO A 132 -5.73 8.51 13.60
C PRO A 132 -4.80 7.81 12.61
N ASP A 133 -3.63 8.39 12.37
CA ASP A 133 -2.56 7.66 11.69
C ASP A 133 -1.77 6.83 12.71
N CYS A 134 -1.35 5.64 12.29
CA CYS A 134 -0.40 4.79 12.98
C CYS A 134 0.88 4.67 12.13
N VAL A 135 2.03 4.59 12.80
CA VAL A 135 3.32 4.38 12.14
C VAL A 135 3.49 2.89 11.87
N ARG A 136 3.69 2.55 10.60
CA ARG A 136 4.03 1.19 10.16
C ARG A 136 5.38 1.20 9.48
N SER A 137 6.26 0.29 9.87
CA SER A 137 7.62 0.22 9.34
C SER A 137 7.86 -1.09 8.59
N GLY A 138 8.83 -1.06 7.68
CA GLY A 138 9.27 -2.24 6.95
C GLY A 138 10.62 -2.03 6.28
N THR A 139 11.00 -3.00 5.46
CA THR A 139 12.21 -2.96 4.67
C THR A 139 11.90 -3.32 3.23
N LEU A 140 12.43 -2.55 2.28
CA LEU A 140 12.41 -2.90 0.85
C LEU A 140 13.80 -3.25 0.38
N THR A 141 13.93 -4.31 -0.41
CA THR A 141 15.18 -4.64 -1.08
C THR A 141 15.22 -3.99 -2.46
N PHE A 142 16.32 -3.30 -2.75
CA PHE A 142 16.66 -2.76 -4.05
C PHE A 142 17.81 -3.56 -4.64
N GLN A 143 17.79 -3.71 -5.96
CA GLN A 143 18.84 -4.36 -6.71
C GLN A 143 19.22 -3.52 -7.93
N ARG A 144 20.51 -3.47 -8.23
CA ARG A 144 21.04 -3.05 -9.54
C ARG A 144 21.44 -4.29 -10.32
N SER A 145 21.27 -4.29 -11.64
CA SER A 145 21.59 -5.47 -12.46
C SER A 145 22.44 -5.09 -13.67
N GLY A 146 23.52 -5.83 -13.87
CA GLY A 146 24.38 -5.77 -15.06
C GLY A 146 25.07 -4.42 -15.25
N SER A 147 25.11 -3.95 -16.50
CA SER A 147 25.73 -2.67 -16.91
C SER A 147 24.94 -1.42 -16.53
N HIS A 148 23.76 -1.58 -15.92
CA HIS A 148 22.92 -0.45 -15.51
C HIS A 148 23.26 -0.02 -14.08
N SER A 149 23.51 1.28 -13.92
CA SER A 149 23.80 1.90 -12.62
C SER A 149 22.55 2.17 -11.77
N ALA A 150 21.35 2.12 -12.38
CA ALA A 150 20.09 2.40 -11.71
C ALA A 150 19.66 1.26 -10.79
N TRP A 151 19.29 1.59 -9.55
CA TRP A 151 18.68 0.64 -8.63
C TRP A 151 17.18 0.59 -8.84
N ARG A 152 16.63 -0.62 -8.72
CA ARG A 152 15.20 -0.92 -8.84
C ARG A 152 14.76 -1.68 -7.61
N VAL A 153 13.54 -1.43 -7.12
CA VAL A 153 12.98 -2.30 -6.07
C VAL A 153 12.88 -3.73 -6.62
N ARG A 154 13.49 -4.68 -5.91
CA ARG A 154 13.49 -6.11 -6.29
C ARG A 154 12.13 -6.73 -6.04
N ASP A 155 11.54 -6.41 -4.90
CA ASP A 155 10.23 -6.87 -4.48
C ASP A 155 9.47 -5.70 -3.82
N PRO A 156 8.48 -5.09 -4.51
CA PRO A 156 7.65 -4.04 -3.94
C PRO A 156 6.54 -4.58 -3.03
N GLY A 157 6.32 -5.90 -2.98
CA GLY A 157 5.23 -6.57 -2.29
C GLY A 157 5.05 -6.14 -0.84
N PRO A 158 6.12 -6.07 -0.02
CA PRO A 158 5.99 -5.66 1.38
C PRO A 158 5.37 -4.27 1.58
N LEU A 159 5.73 -3.29 0.74
CA LEU A 159 5.14 -1.94 0.83
C LEU A 159 3.71 -1.92 0.27
N MET A 160 3.46 -2.64 -0.84
CA MET A 160 2.11 -2.74 -1.41
C MET A 160 1.12 -3.38 -0.43
N ALA A 161 1.50 -4.49 0.20
CA ALA A 161 0.70 -5.16 1.22
C ALA A 161 0.46 -4.25 2.44
N LEU A 162 1.52 -3.62 2.97
CA LEU A 162 1.41 -2.72 4.11
C LEU A 162 0.45 -1.54 3.87
N VAL A 163 0.43 -0.99 2.65
CA VAL A 163 -0.51 0.07 2.24
C VAL A 163 -1.92 -0.51 2.08
N ALA A 164 -2.06 -1.63 1.37
CA ALA A 164 -3.35 -2.30 1.19
C ALA A 164 -4.01 -2.65 2.53
N ASP A 165 -3.27 -3.23 3.48
CA ASP A 165 -3.79 -3.62 4.79
C ASP A 165 -4.18 -2.43 5.66
N ALA A 166 -3.56 -1.26 5.48
CA ALA A 166 -3.94 -0.08 6.23
C ALA A 166 -5.26 0.54 5.72
N PHE A 167 -5.49 0.49 4.40
CA PHE A 167 -6.68 1.08 3.78
C PHE A 167 -7.83 0.07 3.65
N LEU A 168 -7.55 -1.19 3.35
CA LEU A 168 -8.49 -2.27 3.06
C LEU A 168 -8.16 -3.52 3.90
N PRO A 169 -8.22 -3.42 5.24
CA PRO A 169 -7.76 -4.50 6.13
C PRO A 169 -8.64 -5.76 6.10
N PHE A 170 -9.71 -5.81 5.31
CA PHE A 170 -10.76 -6.82 5.45
C PHE A 170 -10.27 -8.24 5.11
N PHE A 171 -9.37 -8.36 4.13
CA PHE A 171 -8.76 -9.65 3.81
C PHE A 171 -7.89 -10.11 4.97
N GLU A 172 -6.96 -9.27 5.41
CA GLU A 172 -6.07 -9.57 6.53
C GLU A 172 -6.85 -9.87 7.82
N TRP A 173 -7.89 -9.10 8.14
CA TRP A 173 -8.75 -9.38 9.29
C TRP A 173 -9.56 -10.68 9.17
N ASN A 174 -9.74 -11.24 7.97
CA ASN A 174 -10.33 -12.56 7.83
C ASN A 174 -9.33 -13.69 8.01
N GLU A 175 -8.10 -13.52 7.51
CA GLU A 175 -7.04 -14.52 7.65
C GLU A 175 -6.44 -14.52 9.06
N HIS A 176 -6.18 -13.33 9.58
CA HIS A 176 -5.53 -13.05 10.85
C HIS A 176 -6.35 -11.98 11.57
N LEU A 177 -7.47 -12.40 12.17
CA LEU A 177 -8.18 -11.50 13.09
C LEU A 177 -7.18 -11.02 14.14
N PRO A 178 -7.01 -9.70 14.34
CA PRO A 178 -6.30 -9.22 15.51
C PRO A 178 -7.01 -9.81 16.72
N ASP A 179 -6.29 -10.66 17.46
CA ASP A 179 -6.82 -11.30 18.66
C ASP A 179 -7.43 -10.22 19.56
N ASP A 180 -8.53 -10.55 20.22
CA ASP A 180 -8.97 -9.79 21.39
C ASP A 180 -7.86 -9.93 22.43
N ALA A 181 -6.92 -8.98 22.42
CA ALA A 181 -5.97 -8.81 23.51
C ALA A 181 -6.75 -8.31 24.73
N ASP A 182 -7.37 -9.25 25.45
CA ASP A 182 -7.73 -9.19 26.86
C ASP A 182 -7.30 -10.49 27.56
#